data_AF-D0N8F6-F1
#
_entry.id   AF-D0N8F6-F1
#
_cell.length_a   1.000
_cell.length_b   1.000
_cell.length_c   1.000
_cell.angle_alpha   90.00
_cell.angle_beta   90.00
_cell.angle_gamma   90.00
#
_symmetry.space_group_name_H-M   'P 1'
#
loop_
_entity.id
_entity.type
_entity.pdbx_description
1 polymer ?
#
loop_
_entity_poly.entity_id
_entity_poly.type
_entity_poly.pdbx_seq_one_letter_code
_entity_poly.pdbx_strand_id
1 'polypeptide(L)'
;MKVFFYLAFLAVTISSTNAAGQALDPCDKRNCESHKGRVCSNGNQTYATLCDLTSVMCNHPTRGVSLAYDGPCRPQKSVEA
;
A
#
# COMPACT_ATOMS: atom_id res chain seq x y z
N MET A 1 31.21 -16.42 -40.24
CA MET A 1 29.95 -15.65 -40.30
C MET A 1 28.95 -16.00 -39.18
N LYS A 2 29.38 -16.53 -38.03
CA LYS A 2 28.54 -16.67 -36.81
C LYS A 2 28.98 -15.70 -35.70
N VAL A 3 30.23 -15.23 -35.72
CA VAL A 3 30.85 -14.40 -34.68
C VAL A 3 30.28 -12.98 -34.64
N PHE A 4 29.92 -12.42 -35.80
CA PHE A 4 29.31 -11.08 -35.90
C PHE A 4 27.93 -10.99 -35.23
N PHE A 5 27.17 -12.09 -35.21
CA PHE A 5 25.88 -12.13 -34.51
C PHE A 5 26.10 -12.12 -32.98
N TYR A 6 27.09 -12.83 -32.47
CA TYR A 6 27.39 -12.86 -31.03
C TYR A 6 27.91 -11.52 -30.48
N LEU A 7 28.63 -10.74 -31.28
CA LEU A 7 29.11 -9.41 -30.87
C LEU A 7 27.99 -8.37 -30.78
N ALA A 8 26.91 -8.53 -31.56
CA ALA A 8 25.73 -7.67 -31.47
C ALA A 8 24.89 -7.95 -30.21
N PHE A 9 24.90 -9.19 -29.70
CA PHE A 9 24.16 -9.55 -28.49
C PHE A 9 24.78 -9.02 -27.19
N LEU A 10 26.09 -8.78 -27.14
CA LEU A 10 26.76 -8.23 -25.95
C LEU A 10 26.53 -6.72 -25.75
N ALA A 11 26.08 -6.00 -26.78
CA ALA A 11 25.76 -4.57 -26.67
C ALA A 11 24.33 -4.31 -26.16
N VAL A 12 23.46 -5.32 -26.12
CA VAL A 12 22.02 -5.17 -25.79
C VAL A 12 21.74 -5.44 -24.29
N THR A 13 22.75 -5.64 -23.46
CA THR A 13 22.56 -5.84 -22.00
C THR A 13 23.06 -4.70 -21.12
N ILE A 14 23.44 -3.54 -21.69
CA ILE A 14 23.79 -2.34 -20.89
C ILE A 14 22.94 -1.14 -21.32
N SER A 15 21.65 -1.34 -21.52
CA SER A 15 20.72 -0.29 -21.08
C SER A 15 20.46 -0.58 -19.62
N SER A 16 21.33 -0.04 -18.75
CA SER A 16 21.07 0.03 -17.32
C SER A 16 19.73 0.73 -17.17
N THR A 17 18.63 -0.02 -17.06
CA THR A 17 17.38 0.55 -16.63
C THR A 17 17.61 0.91 -15.18
N ASN A 18 17.90 2.18 -14.93
CA ASN A 18 17.72 2.82 -13.64
C ASN A 18 16.23 2.73 -13.34
N ALA A 19 15.82 1.56 -12.84
CA ALA A 19 14.58 1.36 -12.14
C ALA A 19 14.72 2.07 -10.79
N ALA A 20 14.81 3.40 -10.82
CA ALA A 20 14.08 4.19 -9.85
C ALA A 20 12.59 4.04 -10.20
N GLY A 21 12.09 2.79 -10.17
CA GLY A 21 10.72 2.57 -9.83
C GLY A 21 10.61 3.22 -8.47
N GLN A 22 9.91 4.34 -8.40
CA GLN A 22 9.45 4.84 -7.13
C GLN A 22 8.54 3.73 -6.62
N ALA A 23 9.09 2.82 -5.82
CA ALA A 23 8.31 1.97 -4.95
C ALA A 23 7.51 2.98 -4.13
N LEU A 24 6.25 3.18 -4.50
CA LEU A 24 5.35 4.05 -3.77
C LEU A 24 5.36 3.51 -2.36
N ASP A 25 6.00 4.24 -1.44
CA ASP A 25 6.17 3.77 -0.08
C ASP A 25 4.77 3.52 0.47
N PRO A 26 4.40 2.27 0.84
CA PRO A 26 3.09 1.97 1.39
C PRO A 26 2.81 2.76 2.67
N CYS A 27 3.85 3.35 3.28
CA CYS A 27 3.78 4.21 4.45
C CYS A 27 3.71 5.72 4.10
N ASP A 28 3.69 6.11 2.82
CA ASP A 28 3.67 7.51 2.43
C ASP A 28 2.34 8.19 2.81
N LYS A 29 2.40 8.99 3.88
CA LYS A 29 1.26 9.70 4.45
C LYS A 29 0.72 10.82 3.56
N ARG A 30 1.44 11.24 2.52
CA ARG A 30 0.95 12.24 1.56
C ARG A 30 -0.34 11.78 0.86
N ASN A 31 -0.55 10.47 0.73
CA ASN A 31 -1.73 9.88 0.11
C ASN A 31 -3.00 9.97 0.97
N CYS A 32 -2.90 10.36 2.24
CA CYS A 32 -4.02 10.41 3.18
C CYS A 32 -4.13 11.76 3.91
N GLU A 33 -3.26 12.74 3.61
CA GLU A 33 -3.16 14.02 4.32
C GLU A 33 -4.45 14.85 4.30
N SER A 34 -5.19 14.77 3.19
CA SER A 34 -6.47 15.45 3.00
C SER A 34 -7.64 14.77 3.72
N HIS A 35 -7.50 13.52 4.15
CA HIS A 35 -8.59 12.80 4.82
C HIS A 35 -8.67 13.21 6.30
N LYS A 36 -9.79 13.83 6.67
CA LYS A 36 -10.12 14.24 8.04
C LYS A 36 -11.41 13.55 8.45
N GLY A 37 -11.39 12.24 8.66
CA GLY A 37 -12.58 11.48 9.04
C GLY A 37 -12.25 10.14 9.66
N ARG A 38 -13.14 9.65 10.53
CA ARG A 38 -13.00 8.31 11.11
C ARG A 38 -13.21 7.26 10.03
N VAL A 39 -12.44 6.17 10.08
CA VAL A 39 -12.58 5.04 9.15
C VAL A 39 -12.74 3.72 9.90
N CYS A 40 -13.43 2.76 9.30
CA CYS A 40 -13.60 1.42 9.87
C CYS A 40 -12.65 0.45 9.19
N SER A 41 -11.89 -0.32 9.97
CA SER A 41 -11.09 -1.42 9.47
C SER A 41 -11.89 -2.72 9.34
N ASN A 42 -11.36 -3.69 8.59
CA ASN A 42 -11.90 -5.05 8.49
C ASN A 42 -12.04 -5.78 9.84
N GLY A 43 -11.31 -5.34 10.88
CA GLY A 43 -11.38 -5.89 12.24
C GLY A 43 -12.44 -5.24 13.14
N ASN A 44 -13.40 -4.48 12.60
CA ASN A 44 -14.36 -3.66 13.37
C ASN A 44 -13.70 -2.62 14.29
N GLN A 45 -12.47 -2.21 13.99
CA GLN A 45 -11.76 -1.16 14.72
C GLN A 45 -11.90 0.18 14.00
N THR A 46 -12.30 1.21 14.74
CA THR A 46 -12.38 2.57 14.19
C THR A 46 -11.05 3.29 14.38
N TYR A 47 -10.51 3.83 13.29
CA TYR A 47 -9.33 4.71 13.30
C TYR A 47 -9.77 6.17 13.18
N ALA A 48 -9.01 7.08 13.78
CA ALA A 48 -9.35 8.50 13.81
C ALA A 48 -9.26 9.15 12.43
N THR A 49 -8.32 8.69 11.59
CA THR A 49 -8.12 9.11 10.21
C THR A 49 -7.73 7.94 9.31
N LEU A 50 -7.88 8.10 7.99
CA LEU A 50 -7.32 7.17 7.01
C LEU A 50 -5.79 7.04 7.17
N CYS A 51 -5.09 8.12 7.55
CA CYS A 51 -3.64 8.06 7.77
C CYS A 51 -3.22 7.15 8.92
N ASP A 52 -4.00 7.10 9.99
CA ASP A 52 -3.70 6.23 11.13
C ASP A 52 -3.86 4.76 10.71
N LEU A 53 -4.90 4.46 9.93
CA LEU A 53 -5.11 3.15 9.35
C LEU A 53 -3.96 2.77 8.41
N THR A 54 -3.61 3.62 7.44
CA THR A 54 -2.50 3.38 6.49
C THR A 54 -1.18 3.15 7.22
N SER A 55 -0.91 3.92 8.29
CA SER A 55 0.31 3.73 9.09
C SER A 55 0.36 2.34 9.73
N VAL A 56 -0.77 1.81 10.20
CA VAL A 56 -0.84 0.45 10.75
C VAL A 56 -0.71 -0.61 9.67
N MET A 57 -1.40 -0.43 8.54
CA MET A 57 -1.32 -1.35 7.40
C MET A 57 0.12 -1.51 6.90
N CYS A 58 0.85 -0.39 6.82
CA CYS A 58 2.22 -0.40 6.36
C CYS A 58 3.23 -0.90 7.40
N ASN A 59 3.14 -0.44 8.66
CA ASN A 59 4.08 -0.85 9.71
C ASN A 59 3.87 -2.31 10.16
N HIS A 60 2.68 -2.88 9.93
CA HIS A 60 2.31 -4.22 10.38
C HIS A 60 1.56 -5.01 9.29
N PRO A 61 2.21 -5.31 8.15
CA PRO A 61 1.56 -5.95 7.01
C PRO A 61 1.04 -7.36 7.33
N THR A 62 1.65 -8.05 8.30
CA THR A 62 1.24 -9.40 8.74
C THR A 62 -0.06 -9.42 9.54
N ARG A 63 -0.57 -8.26 10.01
CA ARG A 63 -1.85 -8.20 10.74
C ARG A 63 -3.07 -8.28 9.82
N GLY A 64 -2.89 -8.15 8.50
CA GLY A 64 -3.99 -8.21 7.54
C GLY A 64 -5.05 -7.12 7.76
N VAL A 65 -4.66 -5.99 8.34
CA VAL A 65 -5.56 -4.84 8.54
C VAL A 65 -5.82 -4.19 7.18
N SER A 66 -7.07 -3.87 6.89
CA SER A 66 -7.46 -3.15 5.68
C SER A 66 -8.64 -2.22 5.96
N LEU A 67 -8.86 -1.24 5.08
CA LEU A 67 -10.05 -0.42 5.11
C LEU A 67 -11.28 -1.29 4.80
N ALA A 68 -12.31 -1.24 5.64
CA ALA A 68 -13.61 -1.82 5.36
C ALA A 68 -14.53 -0.79 4.68
N TYR A 69 -14.67 0.40 5.27
CA TYR A 69 -15.44 1.51 4.72
C TYR A 69 -15.04 2.86 5.37
N ASP A 70 -15.31 3.95 4.65
CA ASP A 70 -15.17 5.31 5.18
C ASP A 70 -16.30 5.64 6.16
N GLY A 71 -15.96 6.23 7.30
CA GLY A 71 -16.83 6.38 8.47
C GLY A 71 -16.47 5.44 9.63
N PRO A 72 -16.96 5.73 10.85
CA PRO A 72 -16.70 4.90 12.02
C PRO A 72 -17.37 3.53 11.89
N CYS A 73 -16.80 2.52 12.55
CA CYS A 73 -17.45 1.22 12.61
C CYS A 73 -18.82 1.35 13.27
N ARG A 74 -19.81 0.66 12.71
CA ARG A 74 -21.14 0.59 13.30
C ARG A 74 -21.04 -0.09 14.68
N PRO A 75 -21.70 0.45 15.72
CA PRO A 75 -21.79 -0.27 16.98
C PRO A 75 -22.47 -1.60 16.67
N GLN A 76 -21.82 -2.71 17.07
CA GLN A 76 -22.56 -3.96 17.18
C GLN A 76 -23.58 -3.67 18.26
N LYS A 77 -24.86 -3.51 17.89
CA LYS A 77 -25.91 -3.55 18.90
C LYS A 77 -25.71 -4.88 19.59
N SER A 78 -25.30 -4.87 20.85
CA SER A 78 -25.51 -6.03 21.69
C SER A 78 -27.00 -6.34 21.54
N VAL A 79 -27.30 -7.48 20.93
CA VAL A 79 -28.65 -8.03 20.98
C VAL A 79 -28.81 -8.40 22.45
N GLU A 80 -29.24 -7.43 23.25
CA GLU A 80 -29.82 -7.64 24.56
C GLU A 80 -31.16 -8.31 24.28
N ALA A 81 -31.19 -9.64 24.45
CA ALA A 81 -32.38 -10.47 24.34
C ALA A 81 -33.13 -10.49 25.67
#